data_AF-A0AAJ6ITW7-F1
#
_entry.id   AF-A0AAJ6ITW7-F1
#
_cell.length_a   1.000
_cell.length_b   1.000
_cell.length_c   1.000
_cell.angle_alpha   90.00
_cell.angle_beta   90.00
_cell.angle_gamma   90.00
#
_symmetry.space_group_name_H-M   'P 1'
#
loop_
_entity.id
_entity.type
_entity.pdbx_description
1 polymer ?
#
loop_
_entity_poly.entity_id
_entity_poly.type
_entity_poly.pdbx_seq_one_letter_code
_entity_poly.pdbx_strand_id
1 'polypeptide(L)' 'MPIKDIILLSACLSGHLVRYNGTDKSCSSDLLQYRREEGRLVTHCPELAAWLALKTA' A
#
# COMPACT_ATOMS: atom_id res chain seq x y z
N MET A 1 -7.78 -15.05 22.08
CA MET A 1 -7.23 -14.97 20.71
C MET A 1 -6.16 -13.90 20.71
N PRO A 2 -4.92 -14.17 20.28
CA PRO A 2 -3.90 -13.14 20.25
C PRO A 2 -4.33 -12.05 19.26
N ILE A 3 -4.36 -10.80 19.72
CA ILE A 3 -4.59 -9.66 18.84
C ILE A 3 -3.36 -9.57 17.94
N LYS A 4 -3.57 -9.72 16.64
CA LYS A 4 -2.50 -9.67 15.65
C LYS A 4 -2.38 -8.23 15.17
N ASP A 5 -1.20 -7.60 15.33
CA ASP A 5 -1.03 -6.20 14.92
C ASP A 5 -1.29 -6.04 13.43
N ILE A 6 -2.08 -5.02 13.10
CA ILE A 6 -2.34 -4.59 11.73
C ILE A 6 -1.24 -3.63 11.30
N ILE A 7 -0.75 -3.82 10.09
CA ILE A 7 0.32 -3.02 9.51
C ILE A 7 -0.31 -2.17 8.40
N LEU A 8 -0.19 -0.85 8.54
CA LEU A 8 -0.54 0.08 7.47
C LEU A 8 0.59 0.11 6.43
N LEU A 9 0.26 -0.23 5.19
CA LEU A 9 1.19 -0.25 4.05
C LEU A 9 0.84 0.86 3.07
N SER A 10 1.82 1.61 2.60
CA SER A 10 1.61 2.57 1.52
C SER A 10 1.10 1.86 0.26
N ALA A 11 -0.02 2.31 -0.29
CA ALA A 11 -0.67 1.62 -1.41
C ALA A 11 0.23 1.49 -2.65
N CYS A 12 1.16 2.43 -2.88
CA CYS A 12 2.14 2.36 -3.96
C CYS A 12 3.06 1.14 -3.86
N LEU A 13 3.37 0.65 -2.65
CA LEU A 13 4.20 -0.54 -2.42
C LEU A 13 3.44 -1.84 -2.73
N SER A 14 2.11 -1.79 -2.71
CA SER A 14 1.26 -2.92 -3.08
C SER A 14 0.93 -2.95 -4.59
N GLY A 15 1.57 -2.10 -5.40
CA GLY A 15 1.34 -2.05 -6.85
C GLY A 15 0.19 -1.14 -7.30
N HIS A 16 -0.38 -0.32 -6.41
CA HIS A 16 -1.37 0.66 -6.84
C HIS A 16 -0.70 1.89 -7.48
N LEU A 17 -1.23 2.36 -8.60
CA LEU A 17 -0.76 3.51 -9.39
C LEU A 17 -1.09 4.86 -8.73
N VAL A 18 -0.67 5.05 -7.48
CA VAL A 18 -1.07 6.19 -6.65
C VAL A 18 0.02 7.23 -6.46
N ARG A 19 1.19 7.07 -7.09
CA ARG A 19 2.23 8.09 -7.00
C ARG A 19 1.82 9.32 -7.81
N TYR A 20 2.42 10.45 -7.46
CA TYR A 20 2.16 11.74 -8.12
C TYR A 20 2.33 11.72 -9.65
N ASN A 21 3.16 10.81 -10.17
CA ASN A 21 3.44 10.60 -11.59
C ASN A 21 2.59 9.48 -12.23
N GLY A 22 1.53 9.02 -11.55
CA GLY A 22 0.63 7.97 -12.06
C GLY A 22 1.25 6.56 -12.09
N THR A 23 2.39 6.33 -11.45
CA THR A 23 3.03 5.00 -11.37
C THR A 23 2.84 4.37 -9.99
N ASP A 24 3.20 3.08 -9.88
CA ASP A 24 3.38 2.42 -8.59
C ASP A 24 4.86 2.43 -8.15
N LYS A 25 5.14 1.74 -7.04
CA LYS A 25 6.48 1.35 -6.59
C LYS A 25 6.39 -0.03 -5.93
N SER A 26 5.88 -1.01 -6.66
CA SER A 26 5.68 -2.38 -6.20
C SER A 26 6.94 -2.91 -5.50
N CYS A 27 6.76 -3.47 -4.31
CA CYS A 27 7.82 -4.06 -3.51
C CYS A 27 7.54 -5.55 -3.29
N SER A 28 8.35 -6.40 -3.92
CA SER A 28 8.27 -7.86 -3.83
C SER A 28 9.27 -8.40 -2.81
N SER A 29 9.04 -8.13 -1.52
CA SER A 29 9.82 -8.76 -0.45
C SER A 29 9.07 -9.95 0.14
N ASP A 30 9.78 -11.03 0.46
CA ASP A 30 9.21 -12.24 1.08
C ASP A 30 8.45 -11.92 2.38
N LEU A 31 8.95 -10.96 3.17
CA LEU A 31 8.31 -10.54 4.41
C LEU A 31 6.95 -9.87 4.17
N LEU A 32 6.85 -9.00 3.15
CA LEU A 32 5.57 -8.39 2.76
C LEU A 32 4.59 -9.43 2.22
N GLN A 33 5.08 -10.42 1.47
CA GLN A 33 4.24 -11.51 0.99
C GLN A 33 3.70 -12.35 2.14
N TYR A 34 4.56 -12.74 3.08
CA TYR A 34 4.16 -13.43 4.30
C TYR A 34 3.10 -12.63 5.10
N ARG A 35 3.34 -11.33 5.32
CA ARG A 35 2.36 -10.46 6.03
C ARG A 35 1.04 -10.30 5.29
N ARG A 36 1.05 -10.35 3.95
CA ARG A 36 -0.14 -10.34 3.10
C ARG A 36 -0.94 -11.63 3.30
N GLU A 37 -0.27 -12.78 3.28
CA GLU A 37 -0.87 -14.09 3.53
C GLU A 37 -1.44 -14.19 4.96
N GLU A 38 -0.79 -13.54 5.92
CA GLU A 38 -1.30 -13.43 7.29
C GLU A 38 -2.55 -12.55 7.45
N GLY A 39 -3.00 -11.84 6.40
CA GLY A 39 -4.17 -10.94 6.44
C GLY A 39 -3.96 -9.69 7.30
N ARG A 40 -2.72 -9.25 7.51
CA ARG A 40 -2.37 -8.16 8.42
C ARG A 40 -2.13 -6.81 7.75
N LEU A 41 -2.08 -6.78 6.43
CA LEU A 41 -1.73 -5.56 5.67
C LEU A 41 -2.99 -4.79 5.30
N VAL A 42 -3.04 -3.51 5.67
CA VAL A 42 -4.04 -2.54 5.20
C VAL A 42 -3.35 -1.54 4.30
N THR A 43 -3.79 -1.43 3.06
CA THR A 43 -3.21 -0.49 2.09
C THR A 43 -3.84 0.90 2.21
N HIS A 44 -3.01 1.95 2.20
CA HIS A 44 -3.48 3.33 2.30
C HIS A 44 -2.61 4.29 1.49
N CYS A 45 -3.23 5.28 0.85
CA CYS A 45 -2.56 6.41 0.21
C CYS A 45 -3.12 7.70 0.82
N PRO A 46 -2.37 8.39 1.69
CA PRO A 46 -2.86 9.60 2.35
C PRO A 46 -3.15 10.72 1.36
N GLU A 47 -2.44 10.81 0.25
CA GLU A 47 -2.63 11.85 -0.76
C GLU A 47 -3.99 11.72 -1.45
N LEU A 48 -4.34 10.52 -1.91
CA LEU A 48 -5.66 10.26 -2.50
C LEU A 48 -6.78 10.35 -1.46
N ALA A 49 -6.53 9.85 -0.24
CA ALA A 49 -7.46 9.99 0.88
C ALA A 49 -7.64 11.45 1.33
N ALA A 50 -6.77 12.36 0.91
CA ALA A 50 -6.87 13.81 1.09
C ALA A 50 -7.32 14.53 -0.20
N TRP A 51 -7.82 13.80 -1.20
CA TRP A 51 -8.31 14.33 -2.48
C TRP A 51 -7.27 15.07 -3.33
N LEU A 52 -5.98 14.77 -3.17
CA LEU A 52 -4.94 15.28 -4.07
C LEU A 52 -5.04 14.60 -5.43
N ALA A 53 -4.99 15.39 -6.49
CA ALA A 53 -4.98 14.89 -7.87
C ALA A 53 -3.64 14.23 -8.20
N LEU A 54 -3.70 13.06 -8.83
CA LEU A 54 -2.55 12.45 -9.48
C LEU A 54 -2.32 13.13 -10.84
N LYS A 55 -1.06 13.36 -11.21
CA LYS A 55 -0.74 13.71 -12.59
C LYS A 55 -0.66 12.41 -13.38
N THR A 56 -1.80 11.94 -13.85
CA THR A 56 -1.86 10.89 -14.87
C THR A 56 -1.50 11.51 -16.22
N ALA A 57 -0.46 10.97 -16.86
CA ALA A 57 -0.11 11.27 -18.25
C ALA A 57 -1.13 10.62 -19.20
#